data_AF-A0A9E4HPL0-F1
#
_entry.id   AF-A0A9E4HPL0-F1
#
_cell.length_a   1.000
_cell.length_b   1.000
_cell.length_c   1.000
_cell.angle_alpha   90.00
_cell.angle_beta   90.00
_cell.angle_gamma   90.00
#
_symmetry.space_group_name_H-M   'P 1'
#
loop_
_entity.id
_entity.type
_entity.pdbx_description
1 polymer ?
#
loop_
_entity_poly.entity_id
_entity_poly.type
_entity_poly.pdbx_seq_one_letter_code
_entity_poly.pdbx_strand_id
1 'polypeptide(L)'
;MVVHGGPVAGDLSATMHTGPLGSTIHVLRADAGTVTELAAIDWNRRFRQVCLDSVRGIITLMTPSRLHGDLAEILGHVVDVAASAMTGASKGLRDTRLRGPADPPGTGLEPDCAFYVGERARAYRAALVDGEAAADAFFERTPPDLVVEVEITNADAGKVERYRDIGVRELWRMHGRKGTRELRVEFLSLGPGTPPRSLAASRVLGGLTAGDVREAVAGVRFSLTPDERKEAVARVVRRRRAGIRVREEGTDWAASGRESAPRESAP
;
A
#
# COMPACT_ATOMS: atom_id res chain seq x y z
N MET A 1 -37.94 9.41 -24.23
CA MET A 1 -36.82 9.33 -25.19
C MET A 1 -36.17 7.97 -25.01
N VAL A 2 -36.56 7.01 -25.85
CA VAL A 2 -36.01 5.65 -25.85
C VAL A 2 -34.76 5.70 -26.72
N VAL A 3 -33.58 5.55 -26.11
CA VAL A 3 -32.33 5.44 -26.87
C VAL A 3 -32.17 3.98 -27.24
N HIS A 4 -32.37 3.66 -28.52
CA HIS A 4 -31.99 2.39 -29.10
C HIS A 4 -30.46 2.33 -29.18
N GLY A 5 -29.82 1.62 -28.26
CA GLY A 5 -28.41 1.24 -28.38
C GLY A 5 -28.28 0.10 -29.38
N GLY A 6 -27.67 0.39 -30.54
CA GLY A 6 -27.14 -0.66 -31.42
C GLY A 6 -26.11 -1.53 -30.68
N PRO A 7 -25.73 -2.69 -31.25
CA PRO A 7 -24.83 -3.61 -30.58
C PRO A 7 -23.49 -2.92 -30.30
N VAL A 8 -23.15 -2.79 -29.02
CA VAL A 8 -21.81 -2.38 -28.59
C VAL A 8 -20.86 -3.48 -29.05
N ALA A 9 -20.04 -3.17 -30.05
CA ALA A 9 -19.02 -4.08 -30.55
C ALA A 9 -17.90 -4.20 -29.50
N GLY A 10 -18.06 -5.15 -28.59
CA GLY A 10 -17.13 -5.48 -27.51
C GLY A 10 -17.90 -6.21 -26.41
N ASP A 11 -17.49 -7.43 -26.06
CA ASP A 11 -18.16 -8.26 -25.05
C ASP A 11 -18.15 -7.55 -23.67
N LEU A 12 -19.22 -6.80 -23.38
CA LEU A 12 -19.48 -6.27 -22.05
C LEU A 12 -19.76 -7.45 -21.12
N SER A 13 -18.74 -7.90 -20.40
CA SER A 13 -18.89 -8.90 -19.35
C SER A 13 -18.95 -8.24 -17.98
N ALA A 14 -19.84 -8.70 -17.11
CA ALA A 14 -19.92 -8.28 -15.72
C ALA A 14 -19.77 -9.51 -14.82
N THR A 15 -18.90 -9.39 -13.82
CA THR A 15 -18.67 -10.43 -12.81
C THR A 15 -18.78 -9.82 -11.43
N MET A 16 -19.30 -10.60 -10.47
CA MET A 16 -19.39 -10.20 -9.07
C MET A 16 -18.57 -11.18 -8.25
N HIS A 17 -17.73 -10.66 -7.38
CA HIS A 17 -16.96 -11.46 -6.44
C HIS A 17 -17.23 -10.98 -5.01
N THR A 18 -17.31 -11.93 -4.09
CA THR A 18 -17.34 -11.64 -2.66
C THR A 18 -16.05 -12.13 -2.06
N GLY A 19 -15.29 -11.21 -1.48
CA GLY A 19 -14.04 -11.53 -0.82
C GLY A 19 -14.24 -12.26 0.52
N PRO A 20 -13.18 -12.87 1.08
CA PRO A 20 -13.19 -13.58 2.36
C PRO A 20 -13.64 -12.77 3.60
N LEU A 21 -13.46 -11.45 3.63
CA LEU A 21 -13.90 -10.49 4.65
C LEU A 21 -15.29 -9.91 4.36
N GLY A 22 -15.94 -10.34 3.27
CA GLY A 22 -17.32 -9.99 2.92
C GLY A 22 -17.47 -8.74 2.06
N SER A 23 -16.38 -8.13 1.59
CA SER A 23 -16.45 -7.05 0.59
C SER A 23 -16.97 -7.62 -0.73
N THR A 24 -17.79 -6.84 -1.44
CA THR A 24 -18.22 -7.20 -2.80
C THR A 24 -17.56 -6.30 -3.82
N ILE A 25 -17.12 -6.90 -4.92
CA ILE A 25 -16.50 -6.22 -6.04
C ILE A 25 -17.23 -6.64 -7.32
N HIS A 26 -17.78 -5.67 -8.03
CA HIS A 26 -18.31 -5.86 -9.37
C HIS A 26 -17.24 -5.40 -10.36
N VAL A 27 -16.89 -6.29 -11.28
CA VAL A 27 -15.90 -6.04 -12.32
C VAL A 27 -16.62 -6.07 -13.66
N LEU A 28 -16.67 -4.93 -14.33
CA LEU A 28 -17.14 -4.83 -15.71
C LEU A 28 -15.93 -4.68 -16.63
N ARG A 29 -15.95 -5.41 -17.75
CA ARG A 29 -14.95 -5.25 -18.81
C ARG A 29 -15.54 -4.48 -19.97
N ALA A 30 -14.80 -3.48 -20.42
CA ALA A 30 -15.13 -2.68 -21.58
C ALA A 30 -13.83 -2.34 -22.33
N ASP A 31 -13.92 -1.94 -23.59
CA ASP A 31 -12.74 -1.45 -24.30
C ASP A 31 -12.21 -0.15 -23.65
N ALA A 32 -10.94 0.17 -23.91
CA ALA A 32 -10.28 1.33 -23.33
C ALA A 32 -10.95 2.68 -23.70
N GLY A 33 -11.55 2.75 -24.89
CA GLY A 33 -12.30 3.92 -25.35
C GLY A 33 -13.53 4.16 -24.48
N THR A 34 -14.34 3.12 -24.30
CA THR A 34 -15.52 3.17 -23.41
C THR A 34 -15.14 3.56 -21.98
N VAL A 35 -14.08 2.98 -21.40
CA VAL A 35 -13.65 3.35 -20.03
C VAL A 35 -13.22 4.82 -19.96
N THR A 36 -12.57 5.34 -21.00
CA THR A 36 -12.16 6.74 -21.09
C THR A 36 -13.35 7.68 -21.21
N GLU A 37 -14.36 7.35 -22.02
CA GLU A 37 -15.59 8.12 -22.12
C GLU A 37 -16.33 8.18 -20.78
N LEU A 38 -16.39 7.05 -20.07
CA LEU A 38 -16.99 6.97 -18.75
C LEU A 38 -16.24 7.81 -17.70
N ALA A 39 -14.95 8.10 -17.90
CA ALA A 39 -14.19 8.96 -16.98
C ALA A 39 -14.68 10.42 -16.96
N ALA A 40 -15.45 10.85 -17.97
CA ALA A 40 -16.09 12.17 -17.98
C ALA A 40 -17.26 12.29 -16.99
N ILE A 41 -17.75 11.18 -16.45
CA ILE A 41 -18.84 11.15 -15.47
C ILE A 41 -18.27 11.36 -14.07
N ASP A 42 -18.91 12.24 -13.29
CA ASP A 42 -18.65 12.36 -11.85
C ASP A 42 -19.24 11.17 -11.09
N TRP A 43 -18.53 10.05 -11.12
CA TRP A 43 -18.92 8.80 -10.47
C TRP A 43 -19.11 8.96 -8.96
N ASN A 44 -18.34 9.83 -8.32
CA ASN A 44 -18.38 10.05 -6.87
C ASN A 44 -19.72 10.63 -6.40
N ARG A 45 -20.49 11.29 -7.28
CA ARG A 45 -21.86 11.73 -6.98
C ARG A 45 -22.89 10.59 -6.98
N ARG A 46 -22.59 9.47 -7.64
CA ARG A 46 -23.58 8.41 -7.91
C ARG A 46 -23.26 7.10 -7.21
N PHE A 47 -21.99 6.79 -7.05
CA PHE A 47 -21.50 5.56 -6.45
C PHE A 47 -20.27 5.87 -5.61
N ARG A 48 -20.07 5.13 -4.53
CA ARG A 48 -18.81 5.18 -3.76
C ARG A 48 -17.83 4.19 -4.39
N GLN A 49 -16.56 4.57 -4.46
CA GLN A 49 -15.45 3.69 -4.83
C GLN A 49 -15.61 3.01 -6.21
N VAL A 50 -15.76 3.86 -7.23
CA VAL A 50 -15.72 3.43 -8.64
C VAL A 50 -14.33 3.64 -9.18
N CYS A 51 -13.61 2.57 -9.48
CA CYS A 51 -12.30 2.64 -10.10
C CYS A 51 -12.41 2.36 -11.61
N LEU A 52 -11.78 3.21 -12.42
CA LEU A 52 -11.75 3.09 -13.88
C LEU A 52 -10.31 2.84 -14.31
N ASP A 53 -10.01 1.62 -14.76
CA ASP A 53 -8.71 1.24 -15.28
C ASP A 53 -8.77 1.18 -16.80
N SER A 54 -8.50 2.31 -17.44
CA SER A 54 -8.52 2.48 -18.90
C SER A 54 -7.45 1.65 -19.60
N VAL A 55 -6.31 1.40 -18.94
CA VAL A 55 -5.22 0.57 -19.46
C VAL A 55 -5.67 -0.89 -19.60
N ARG A 56 -6.43 -1.40 -18.63
CA ARG A 56 -6.91 -2.79 -18.62
C ARG A 56 -8.32 -2.96 -19.17
N GLY A 57 -9.03 -1.88 -19.47
CA GLY A 57 -10.43 -1.92 -19.87
C GLY A 57 -11.34 -2.46 -18.76
N ILE A 58 -11.10 -2.03 -17.51
CA ILE A 58 -11.82 -2.53 -16.33
C ILE A 58 -12.50 -1.40 -15.59
N ILE A 59 -13.74 -1.64 -15.20
CA ILE A 59 -14.51 -0.80 -14.28
C ILE A 59 -14.79 -1.62 -13.04
N THR A 60 -14.42 -1.08 -11.89
CA THR A 60 -14.61 -1.75 -10.61
C THR A 60 -15.56 -0.93 -9.75
N LEU A 61 -16.62 -1.58 -9.27
CA LEU A 61 -17.52 -1.03 -8.24
C LEU A 61 -17.31 -1.83 -6.97
N MET A 62 -16.76 -1.19 -5.93
CA MET A 62 -16.47 -1.86 -4.66
C MET A 62 -17.45 -1.44 -3.58
N THR A 63 -17.97 -2.41 -2.84
CA THR A 63 -18.66 -2.20 -1.56
C THR A 63 -17.84 -2.89 -0.48
N PRO A 64 -17.01 -2.15 0.26
CA PRO A 64 -16.14 -2.73 1.27
C PRO A 64 -16.97 -3.17 2.47
N SER A 65 -16.60 -4.29 3.09
CA SER A 65 -17.20 -4.65 4.36
C SER A 65 -16.72 -3.72 5.48
N ARG A 66 -17.45 -3.69 6.60
CA ARG A 66 -17.03 -2.92 7.77
C ARG A 66 -15.63 -3.34 8.25
N LEU A 67 -15.38 -4.65 8.26
CA LEU A 67 -14.09 -5.22 8.67
C LEU A 67 -12.97 -4.80 7.71
N HIS A 68 -13.22 -4.76 6.39
CA HIS A 68 -12.27 -4.24 5.41
C HIS A 68 -11.88 -2.80 5.72
N GLY A 69 -12.87 -1.92 5.92
CA GLY A 69 -12.65 -0.52 6.25
C GLY A 69 -11.86 -0.32 7.56
N ASP A 70 -12.25 -1.03 8.62
CA ASP A 70 -11.57 -0.94 9.92
C ASP A 70 -10.10 -1.45 9.81
N LEU A 71 -9.86 -2.50 9.03
CA LEU A 71 -8.51 -3.05 8.80
C LEU A 71 -7.63 -2.10 7.98
N ALA A 72 -8.18 -1.47 6.93
CA ALA A 72 -7.46 -0.46 6.15
C ALA A 72 -7.07 0.73 7.04
N GLU A 73 -7.97 1.19 7.91
CA GLU A 73 -7.67 2.25 8.87
C GLU A 73 -6.54 1.87 9.84
N ILE A 74 -6.61 0.68 10.43
CA ILE A 74 -5.57 0.18 11.34
C ILE A 74 -4.22 0.07 10.62
N LEU A 75 -4.19 -0.47 9.41
CA LEU A 75 -2.97 -0.56 8.61
C LEU A 75 -2.41 0.82 8.27
N GLY A 76 -3.26 1.81 8.00
CA GLY A 76 -2.83 3.18 7.84
C GLY A 76 -2.11 3.71 9.08
N HIS A 77 -2.65 3.45 10.28
CA HIS A 77 -1.97 3.79 11.53
C HIS A 77 -0.65 3.04 11.72
N VAL A 78 -0.58 1.75 11.34
CA VAL A 78 0.68 0.97 11.35
C VAL A 78 1.74 1.66 10.51
N VAL A 79 1.41 2.04 9.28
CA VAL A 79 2.36 2.72 8.38
C VAL A 79 2.76 4.08 8.94
N ASP A 80 1.82 4.92 9.37
CA ASP A 80 2.14 6.27 9.87
C ASP A 80 3.04 6.24 11.10
N VAL A 81 2.76 5.35 12.05
CA VAL A 81 3.55 5.20 13.27
C VAL A 81 4.93 4.61 12.95
N ALA A 82 5.00 3.58 12.11
CA ALA A 82 6.27 2.98 11.71
C ALA A 82 7.13 3.97 10.92
N ALA A 83 6.56 4.68 9.95
CA ALA A 83 7.24 5.68 9.14
C ALA A 83 7.78 6.82 10.00
N SER A 84 6.97 7.34 10.93
CA SER A 84 7.40 8.38 11.86
C SER A 84 8.56 7.90 12.73
N ALA A 85 8.52 6.65 13.20
CA ALA A 85 9.58 6.10 14.05
C ALA A 85 10.88 5.75 13.30
N MET A 86 10.77 5.22 12.07
CA MET A 86 11.89 4.65 11.33
C MET A 86 12.50 5.61 10.32
N THR A 87 11.68 6.46 9.70
CA THR A 87 12.10 7.36 8.60
C THR A 87 11.90 8.84 8.93
N GLY A 88 11.15 9.13 10.00
CA GLY A 88 10.88 10.47 10.49
C GLY A 88 9.74 11.22 9.79
N ALA A 89 9.09 10.64 8.78
CA ALA A 89 7.96 11.26 8.09
C ALA A 89 7.12 10.25 7.29
N SER A 90 5.79 10.43 7.29
CA SER A 90 4.86 9.85 6.31
C SER A 90 3.93 10.91 5.75
N LYS A 91 3.32 10.64 4.61
CA LYS A 91 2.14 11.36 4.10
C LYS A 91 1.21 10.32 3.49
N GLY A 92 0.04 10.14 4.11
CA GLY A 92 -1.04 9.34 3.55
C GLY A 92 -1.66 10.03 2.32
N LEU A 93 -1.98 9.21 1.32
CA LEU A 93 -2.60 9.53 0.04
C LEU A 93 -3.93 8.80 -0.10
N ARG A 94 -4.63 8.58 1.03
CA ARG A 94 -5.94 7.94 1.06
C ARG A 94 -6.92 8.75 0.20
N ASP A 95 -7.86 8.06 -0.43
CA ASP A 95 -8.90 8.65 -1.29
C ASP A 95 -8.34 9.39 -2.52
N THR A 96 -7.06 9.16 -2.85
CA THR A 96 -6.41 9.73 -4.04
C THR A 96 -6.25 8.65 -5.09
N ARG A 97 -6.71 8.95 -6.31
CA ARG A 97 -6.55 8.05 -7.45
C ARG A 97 -5.11 8.09 -7.95
N LEU A 98 -4.45 6.94 -7.93
CA LEU A 98 -3.10 6.77 -8.46
C LEU A 98 -3.18 6.53 -9.96
N ARG A 99 -2.38 7.31 -10.70
CA ARG A 99 -2.40 7.31 -12.16
C ARG A 99 -1.01 7.07 -12.72
N GLY A 100 -0.95 6.29 -13.78
CA GLY A 100 0.26 6.19 -14.60
C GLY A 100 0.35 7.37 -15.56
N PRO A 101 1.52 7.64 -16.16
CA PRO A 101 1.70 8.75 -17.11
C PRO A 101 0.79 8.69 -18.34
N ALA A 102 0.31 7.49 -18.70
CA ALA A 102 -0.57 7.27 -19.86
C ALA A 102 -2.07 7.28 -19.50
N ASP A 103 -2.44 7.48 -18.24
CA ASP A 103 -3.83 7.40 -17.80
C ASP A 103 -4.59 8.69 -18.11
N PRO A 104 -5.74 8.62 -18.79
CA PRO A 104 -6.64 9.75 -18.92
C PRO A 104 -7.06 10.32 -17.55
N PRO A 105 -7.34 11.64 -17.45
CA PRO A 105 -7.98 12.22 -16.28
C PRO A 105 -9.24 11.46 -15.85
N GLY A 106 -9.43 11.29 -14.53
CA GLY A 106 -10.56 10.54 -13.98
C GLY A 106 -10.40 9.01 -14.02
N THR A 107 -9.34 8.47 -14.63
CA THR A 107 -9.00 7.03 -14.59
C THR A 107 -7.83 6.77 -13.65
N GLY A 108 -7.53 5.50 -13.34
CA GLY A 108 -6.49 5.09 -12.40
C GLY A 108 -7.00 4.19 -11.27
N LEU A 109 -6.08 3.79 -10.39
CA LEU A 109 -6.36 2.89 -9.27
C LEU A 109 -6.63 3.66 -7.97
N GLU A 110 -7.54 3.12 -7.16
CA GLU A 110 -7.77 3.59 -5.80
C GLU A 110 -7.29 2.52 -4.81
N PRO A 111 -6.15 2.73 -4.14
CA PRO A 111 -5.69 1.84 -3.08
C PRO A 111 -6.45 2.08 -1.78
N ASP A 112 -6.52 1.06 -0.92
CA ASP A 112 -7.05 1.23 0.43
C ASP A 112 -6.20 2.22 1.24
N CYS A 113 -4.88 2.12 1.13
CA CYS A 113 -3.96 3.15 1.58
C CYS A 113 -2.76 3.30 0.63
N ALA A 114 -2.25 4.52 0.49
CA ALA A 114 -0.99 4.79 -0.17
C ALA A 114 -0.20 5.85 0.58
N PHE A 115 1.12 5.80 0.51
CA PHE A 115 1.99 6.65 1.30
C PHE A 115 3.22 7.13 0.55
N TYR A 116 3.56 8.39 0.75
CA TYR A 116 4.95 8.81 0.74
C TYR A 116 5.56 8.59 2.13
N VAL A 117 6.83 8.20 2.18
CA VAL A 117 7.58 7.88 3.40
C VAL A 117 8.96 8.56 3.34
N GLY A 118 9.45 9.01 4.49
CA GLY A 118 10.78 9.60 4.64
C GLY A 118 10.95 10.86 3.79
N GLU A 119 11.96 10.85 2.92
CA GLU A 119 12.34 11.99 2.08
C GLU A 119 11.20 12.44 1.16
N ARG A 120 10.53 11.52 0.46
CA ARG A 120 9.40 11.86 -0.43
C ARG A 120 8.24 12.50 0.33
N ALA A 121 7.99 12.07 1.57
CA ALA A 121 6.98 12.70 2.43
C ALA A 121 7.36 14.11 2.86
N ARG A 122 8.66 14.41 3.03
CA ARG A 122 9.15 15.77 3.31
C ARG A 122 9.10 16.64 2.05
N ALA A 123 9.49 16.10 0.91
CA ALA A 123 9.45 16.80 -0.38
C ALA A 123 8.02 17.19 -0.78
N TYR A 124 7.05 16.29 -0.60
CA TYR A 124 5.63 16.61 -0.80
C TYR A 124 5.17 17.76 0.12
N ARG A 125 5.55 17.73 1.41
CA ARG A 125 5.21 18.81 2.35
C ARG A 125 5.85 20.14 1.96
N ALA A 126 7.09 20.13 1.49
CA ALA A 126 7.76 21.33 0.98
C ALA A 126 7.02 21.90 -0.23
N ALA A 127 6.65 21.05 -1.19
CA ALA A 127 5.84 21.46 -2.35
C ALA A 127 4.48 22.03 -1.92
N LEU A 128 3.85 21.50 -0.87
CA LEU A 128 2.60 22.04 -0.35
C LEU A 128 2.76 23.44 0.28
N VAL A 129 3.91 23.75 0.87
CA VAL A 129 4.22 25.11 1.35
C VAL A 129 4.31 26.10 0.19
N ASP A 130 4.81 25.65 -0.98
CA ASP A 130 4.85 26.44 -2.21
C ASP A 130 3.48 26.59 -2.90
N GLY A 131 2.46 25.83 -2.44
CA GLY A 131 1.07 25.94 -2.84
C GLY A 131 0.48 24.63 -3.38
N GLU A 132 -0.86 24.60 -3.51
CA GLU A 132 -1.59 23.40 -3.97
C GLU A 132 -1.13 22.91 -5.35
N ALA A 133 -0.93 23.83 -6.29
CA ALA A 133 -0.46 23.49 -7.64
C ALA A 133 0.93 22.81 -7.64
N ALA A 134 1.82 23.19 -6.73
CA ALA A 134 3.13 22.56 -6.60
C ALA A 134 3.03 21.16 -5.98
N ALA A 135 2.16 20.97 -4.99
CA ALA A 135 1.86 19.66 -4.41
C ALA A 135 1.22 18.71 -5.43
N ASP A 136 0.27 19.19 -6.23
CA ASP A 136 -0.36 18.43 -7.32
C ASP A 136 0.68 18.03 -8.36
N ALA A 137 1.52 18.97 -8.78
CA ALA A 137 2.59 18.71 -9.74
C ALA A 137 3.61 17.69 -9.21
N PHE A 138 3.91 17.71 -7.90
CA PHE A 138 4.73 16.67 -7.26
C PHE A 138 4.04 15.31 -7.30
N PHE A 139 2.76 15.27 -6.95
CA PHE A 139 1.96 14.04 -6.92
C PHE A 139 1.92 13.36 -8.30
N GLU A 140 1.65 14.11 -9.36
CA GLU A 140 1.59 13.61 -10.74
C GLU A 140 2.91 13.01 -11.24
N ARG A 141 4.06 13.49 -10.71
CA ARG A 141 5.39 13.02 -11.14
C ARG A 141 5.99 11.96 -10.22
N THR A 142 5.45 11.79 -9.02
CA THR A 142 6.09 11.00 -7.97
C THR A 142 5.17 9.87 -7.52
N PRO A 143 5.42 8.63 -7.94
CA PRO A 143 4.65 7.48 -7.47
C PRO A 143 4.81 7.27 -5.96
N PRO A 144 3.78 6.74 -5.27
CA PRO A 144 3.87 6.41 -3.85
C PRO A 144 4.98 5.41 -3.55
N ASP A 145 5.44 5.45 -2.31
CA ASP A 145 6.45 4.52 -1.81
C ASP A 145 5.86 3.18 -1.46
N LEU A 146 4.73 3.24 -0.77
CA LEU A 146 4.04 2.09 -0.23
C LEU A 146 2.56 2.19 -0.59
N VAL A 147 2.03 1.14 -1.19
CA VAL A 147 0.60 0.89 -1.29
C VAL A 147 0.23 -0.23 -0.33
N VAL A 148 -0.92 -0.12 0.31
CA VAL A 148 -1.50 -1.16 1.16
C VAL A 148 -2.88 -1.48 0.65
N GLU A 149 -3.15 -2.77 0.54
CA GLU A 149 -4.42 -3.32 0.06
C GLU A 149 -4.91 -4.37 1.04
N VAL A 150 -6.15 -4.19 1.48
CA VAL A 150 -6.92 -5.19 2.20
C VAL A 150 -7.70 -5.97 1.16
N GLU A 151 -7.58 -7.29 1.21
CA GLU A 151 -8.43 -8.19 0.45
C GLU A 151 -8.31 -8.09 -1.09
N ILE A 152 -7.11 -8.32 -1.62
CA ILE A 152 -6.94 -8.48 -3.08
C ILE A 152 -7.46 -9.85 -3.51
N THR A 153 -8.70 -9.87 -3.98
CA THR A 153 -9.30 -11.06 -4.59
C THR A 153 -8.62 -11.40 -5.93
N ASN A 154 -8.73 -12.66 -6.37
CA ASN A 154 -8.27 -13.06 -7.71
C ASN A 154 -9.00 -12.32 -8.85
N ALA A 155 -10.14 -11.69 -8.56
CA ALA A 155 -10.88 -10.88 -9.53
C ALA A 155 -10.06 -9.72 -10.09
N ASP A 156 -9.11 -9.21 -9.30
CA ASP A 156 -8.22 -8.12 -9.69
C ASP A 156 -6.75 -8.56 -9.64
N ALA A 157 -6.47 -9.76 -10.19
CA ALA A 157 -5.11 -10.30 -10.25
C ALA A 157 -4.11 -9.35 -10.92
N GLY A 158 -4.56 -8.54 -11.90
CA GLY A 158 -3.73 -7.55 -12.60
C GLY A 158 -3.44 -6.25 -11.83
N LYS A 159 -4.03 -6.04 -10.63
CA LYS A 159 -3.84 -4.81 -9.86
C LYS A 159 -2.39 -4.62 -9.44
N VAL A 160 -1.69 -5.72 -9.16
CA VAL A 160 -0.30 -5.71 -8.70
C VAL A 160 0.62 -5.21 -9.81
N GLU A 161 0.47 -5.72 -11.02
CA GLU A 161 1.19 -5.28 -12.21
C GLU A 161 0.88 -3.81 -12.51
N ARG A 162 -0.38 -3.40 -12.37
CA ARG A 162 -0.77 -2.01 -12.57
C ARG A 162 -0.08 -1.07 -11.58
N TYR A 163 0.02 -1.41 -10.28
CA TYR A 163 0.79 -0.62 -9.32
C TYR A 163 2.27 -0.55 -9.65
N ARG A 164 2.86 -1.65 -10.13
CA ARG A 164 4.24 -1.65 -10.62
C ARG A 164 4.40 -0.69 -11.80
N ASP A 165 3.47 -0.69 -12.73
CA ASP A 165 3.52 0.15 -13.94
C ASP A 165 3.29 1.65 -13.61
N ILE A 166 2.55 1.95 -12.53
CA ILE A 166 2.46 3.31 -11.94
C ILE A 166 3.81 3.72 -11.31
N GLY A 167 4.65 2.76 -10.91
CA GLY A 167 5.96 3.01 -10.29
C GLY A 167 5.96 2.95 -8.77
N VAL A 168 4.93 2.35 -8.15
CA VAL A 168 4.91 2.05 -6.71
C VAL A 168 6.11 1.17 -6.36
N ARG A 169 6.78 1.43 -5.22
CA ARG A 169 8.00 0.70 -4.83
C ARG A 169 7.72 -0.57 -4.03
N GLU A 170 6.70 -0.54 -3.18
CA GLU A 170 6.33 -1.64 -2.31
C GLU A 170 4.81 -1.74 -2.18
N LEU A 171 4.28 -2.97 -2.19
CA LEU A 171 2.88 -3.27 -1.98
C LEU A 171 2.73 -4.20 -0.79
N TRP A 172 1.89 -3.83 0.17
CA TRP A 172 1.45 -4.72 1.24
C TRP A 172 0.06 -5.25 0.91
N ARG A 173 -0.10 -6.57 0.98
CA ARG A 173 -1.38 -7.24 0.77
C ARG A 173 -1.79 -7.93 2.05
N MET A 174 -2.98 -7.60 2.56
CA MET A 174 -3.55 -8.29 3.70
C MET A 174 -4.77 -9.09 3.29
N HIS A 175 -4.74 -10.40 3.49
CA HIS A 175 -5.82 -11.31 3.12
C HIS A 175 -6.45 -11.92 4.36
N GLY A 176 -7.78 -11.91 4.41
CA GLY A 176 -8.53 -12.74 5.37
C GLY A 176 -8.72 -14.15 4.85
N ARG A 177 -8.88 -15.11 5.76
CA ARG A 177 -9.45 -16.41 5.43
C ARG A 177 -10.95 -16.40 5.78
N LYS A 178 -11.79 -16.70 4.79
CA LYS A 178 -13.26 -16.71 4.92
C LYS A 178 -13.69 -17.52 6.15
N GLY A 179 -14.55 -16.92 6.97
CA GLY A 179 -15.08 -17.56 8.18
C GLY A 179 -14.09 -17.69 9.34
N THR A 180 -12.92 -17.05 9.28
CA THR A 180 -11.94 -17.04 10.37
C THR A 180 -11.45 -15.63 10.68
N ARG A 181 -10.73 -15.49 11.80
CA ARG A 181 -9.97 -14.27 12.14
C ARG A 181 -8.51 -14.33 11.66
N GLU A 182 -8.14 -15.35 10.89
CA GLU A 182 -6.77 -15.48 10.37
C GLU A 182 -6.51 -14.41 9.30
N LEU A 183 -5.50 -13.58 9.54
CA LEU A 183 -5.01 -12.58 8.60
C LEU A 183 -3.62 -12.98 8.11
N ARG A 184 -3.44 -12.95 6.79
CA ARG A 184 -2.15 -13.13 6.13
C ARG A 184 -1.69 -11.79 5.59
N VAL A 185 -0.43 -11.46 5.85
CA VAL A 185 0.19 -10.24 5.36
C VAL A 185 1.37 -10.67 4.48
N GLU A 186 1.43 -10.11 3.28
CA GLU A 186 2.54 -10.29 2.34
C GLU A 186 3.05 -8.91 1.91
N PHE A 187 4.37 -8.77 1.82
CA PHE A 187 5.02 -7.60 1.25
C PHE A 187 5.61 -7.97 -0.09
N LEU A 188 5.39 -7.13 -1.09
CA LEU A 188 5.91 -7.29 -2.44
C LEU A 188 6.78 -6.08 -2.78
N SER A 189 8.02 -6.31 -3.20
CA SER A 189 8.76 -5.28 -3.93
C SER A 189 8.24 -5.20 -5.35
N LEU A 190 7.98 -3.97 -5.78
CA LEU A 190 7.58 -3.64 -7.14
C LEU A 190 8.71 -2.83 -7.76
N GLY A 191 9.21 -3.30 -8.91
CA GLY A 191 10.28 -2.63 -9.65
C GLY A 191 9.87 -2.53 -11.12
N PRO A 192 10.10 -1.39 -11.79
CA PRO A 192 9.80 -1.23 -13.21
C PRO A 192 10.40 -2.37 -14.04
N GLY A 193 9.59 -2.98 -14.90
CA GLY A 193 10.04 -4.07 -15.78
C GLY A 193 10.41 -5.39 -15.09
N THR A 194 10.21 -5.51 -13.77
CA THR A 194 10.50 -6.75 -13.02
C THR A 194 9.21 -7.37 -12.48
N PRO A 195 9.09 -8.71 -12.41
CA PRO A 195 8.00 -9.35 -11.71
C PRO A 195 7.99 -8.95 -10.22
N PRO A 196 6.79 -8.82 -9.60
CA PRO A 196 6.69 -8.65 -8.15
C PRO A 196 7.44 -9.74 -7.40
N ARG A 197 8.14 -9.37 -6.33
CA ARG A 197 8.90 -10.32 -5.49
C ARG A 197 8.51 -10.18 -4.02
N SER A 198 8.22 -11.29 -3.37
CA SER A 198 7.92 -11.31 -1.94
C SER A 198 9.13 -10.87 -1.11
N LEU A 199 8.85 -10.12 -0.05
CA LEU A 199 9.83 -9.60 0.88
C LEU A 199 9.62 -10.19 2.28
N ALA A 200 10.71 -10.58 2.93
CA ALA A 200 10.68 -10.99 4.33
C ALA A 200 10.43 -9.80 5.28
N ALA A 201 10.84 -8.59 4.87
CA ALA A 201 10.68 -7.36 5.60
C ALA A 201 10.55 -6.16 4.66
N SER A 202 9.88 -5.11 5.12
CA SER A 202 9.67 -3.87 4.37
C SER A 202 10.99 -3.18 4.08
N ARG A 203 11.18 -2.77 2.82
CA ARG A 203 12.31 -1.94 2.38
C ARG A 203 12.02 -0.47 2.60
N VAL A 204 10.75 -0.07 2.48
CA VAL A 204 10.29 1.31 2.73
C VAL A 204 10.29 1.63 4.23
N LEU A 205 9.94 0.66 5.07
CA LEU A 205 9.86 0.79 6.53
C LEU A 205 10.86 -0.14 7.23
N GLY A 206 12.14 0.08 6.92
CA GLY A 206 13.30 -0.29 7.74
C GLY A 206 13.23 -1.62 8.49
N GLY A 207 12.93 -2.73 7.80
CA GLY A 207 13.00 -4.07 8.39
C GLY A 207 11.76 -4.52 9.18
N LEU A 208 10.67 -3.76 9.15
CA LEU A 208 9.37 -4.23 9.66
C LEU A 208 8.95 -5.50 8.92
N THR A 209 8.51 -6.53 9.62
CA THR A 209 8.11 -7.81 9.03
C THR A 209 6.59 -7.95 8.93
N ALA A 210 6.11 -8.87 8.10
CA ALA A 210 4.70 -9.23 8.06
C ALA A 210 4.19 -9.72 9.44
N GLY A 211 5.05 -10.34 10.24
CA GLY A 211 4.74 -10.74 11.61
C GLY A 211 4.46 -9.54 12.52
N ASP A 212 5.29 -8.50 12.44
CA ASP A 212 5.14 -7.27 13.23
C ASP A 212 3.81 -6.56 12.88
N VAL A 213 3.44 -6.52 11.60
CA VAL A 213 2.16 -5.95 11.15
C VAL A 213 0.98 -6.77 11.67
N ARG A 214 1.04 -8.10 11.60
CA ARG A 214 -0.02 -8.96 12.16
C ARG A 214 -0.17 -8.79 13.67
N GLU A 215 0.94 -8.68 14.40
CA GLU A 215 0.91 -8.41 15.84
C GLU A 215 0.26 -7.05 16.14
N ALA A 216 0.63 -6.01 15.39
CA ALA A 216 0.05 -4.68 15.55
C ALA A 216 -1.47 -4.67 15.29
N VAL A 217 -1.91 -5.34 14.22
CA VAL A 217 -3.34 -5.47 13.90
C VAL A 217 -4.08 -6.28 14.97
N ALA A 218 -3.51 -7.42 15.42
CA ALA A 218 -4.13 -8.25 16.46
C ALA A 218 -4.20 -7.57 17.83
N GLY A 219 -3.24 -6.68 18.13
CA GLY A 219 -3.19 -5.90 19.36
C GLY A 219 -4.22 -4.77 19.43
N VAL A 220 -4.81 -4.40 18.29
CA VAL A 220 -5.85 -3.37 18.21
C VAL A 220 -7.22 -4.01 18.39
N ARG A 221 -7.94 -3.60 19.45
CA ARG A 221 -9.37 -3.92 19.58
C ARG A 221 -10.18 -2.87 18.83
N PHE A 222 -11.17 -3.29 18.06
CA PHE A 222 -12.06 -2.37 17.32
C PHE A 222 -12.88 -1.43 18.20
N SER A 223 -13.00 -1.73 19.50
CA SER A 223 -13.62 -0.86 20.51
C SER A 223 -12.74 0.30 20.95
N LEU A 224 -11.44 0.31 20.61
CA LEU A 224 -10.52 1.38 20.98
C LEU A 224 -10.76 2.63 20.13
N THR A 225 -10.55 3.79 20.75
CA THR A 225 -10.49 5.09 20.07
C THR A 225 -9.30 5.16 19.09
N PRO A 226 -9.33 6.06 18.09
CA PRO A 226 -8.22 6.20 17.14
C PRO A 226 -6.85 6.40 17.79
N ASP A 227 -6.76 7.19 18.87
CA ASP A 227 -5.49 7.45 19.55
C ASP A 227 -4.99 6.22 20.33
N GLU A 228 -5.88 5.49 20.99
CA GLU A 228 -5.55 4.21 21.61
C GLU A 228 -5.11 3.16 20.58
N ARG A 229 -5.71 3.16 19.38
CA ARG A 229 -5.26 2.31 18.26
C ARG A 229 -3.84 2.66 17.85
N LYS A 230 -3.53 3.94 17.67
CA LYS A 230 -2.18 4.43 17.33
C LYS A 230 -1.16 4.08 18.41
N GLU A 231 -1.50 4.24 19.69
CA GLU A 231 -0.59 3.88 20.78
C GLU A 231 -0.38 2.36 20.88
N ALA A 232 -1.41 1.55 20.67
CA ALA A 232 -1.28 0.10 20.63
C ALA A 232 -0.31 -0.34 19.52
N VAL A 233 -0.46 0.23 18.32
CA VAL A 233 0.48 0.06 17.20
C VAL A 233 1.89 0.53 17.57
N ALA A 234 2.02 1.71 18.18
CA ALA A 234 3.32 2.28 18.55
C ALA A 234 4.09 1.39 19.52
N ARG A 235 3.43 0.73 20.47
CA ARG A 235 4.09 -0.23 21.37
C ARG A 235 4.74 -1.38 20.60
N VAL A 236 4.07 -1.96 19.60
CA VAL A 236 4.63 -3.05 18.78
C VAL A 236 5.84 -2.55 17.99
N VAL A 237 5.71 -1.41 17.32
CA VAL A 237 6.80 -0.79 16.53
C VAL A 237 8.01 -0.44 17.41
N ARG A 238 7.79 0.14 18.60
CA ARG A 238 8.88 0.50 19.54
C ARG A 238 9.61 -0.75 20.05
N ARG A 239 8.89 -1.81 20.43
CA ARG A 239 9.51 -3.08 20.86
C ARG A 239 10.40 -3.64 19.76
N ARG A 240 9.94 -3.60 18.50
CA ARG A 240 10.73 -4.07 17.36
C ARG A 240 11.99 -3.22 17.15
N ARG A 241 11.86 -1.89 17.20
CA ARG A 241 13.00 -0.97 17.07
C ARG A 241 14.05 -1.20 18.16
N ALA A 242 13.63 -1.43 19.40
CA ALA A 242 14.55 -1.77 20.49
C ALA A 242 15.28 -3.09 20.20
N GLY A 243 14.58 -4.11 19.71
CA GLY A 243 15.19 -5.39 19.32
C GLY A 243 16.13 -5.31 18.11
N ILE A 244 15.91 -4.36 17.18
CA ILE A 244 16.82 -4.09 16.06
C ILE A 244 18.11 -3.44 16.56
N ARG A 245 18.02 -2.39 17.40
CA ARG A 245 19.20 -1.72 17.99
C ARG A 245 20.08 -2.68 18.79
N VAL A 246 19.48 -3.56 19.60
CA VAL A 246 20.23 -4.56 20.38
C VAL A 246 20.99 -5.54 19.48
N ARG A 247 20.50 -5.84 18.27
CA ARG A 247 21.23 -6.68 17.30
C ARG A 247 22.35 -5.94 16.58
N GLU A 248 22.18 -4.64 16.31
CA GLU A 248 23.22 -3.80 15.70
C GLU A 248 24.36 -3.48 16.68
N GLU A 249 24.07 -3.33 17.98
CA GLU A 249 25.07 -3.17 19.04
C GLU A 249 25.72 -4.51 19.46
N GLY A 250 25.18 -5.65 19.02
CA GLY A 250 25.64 -7.00 19.38
C GLY A 250 26.75 -7.57 18.47
N THR A 251 27.22 -6.82 17.48
CA THR A 251 28.35 -7.19 16.62
C THR A 251 29.51 -6.24 16.84
N ASP A 252 30.13 -6.30 18.03
CA ASP A 252 31.43 -5.68 18.27
C ASP A 252 32.45 -6.73 18.71
N TRP A 253 33.32 -7.03 17.75
CA TRP A 253 34.69 -7.52 17.84
C TRP A 253 35.21 -8.05 19.20
N ALA A 254 34.98 -9.35 19.46
CA ALA A 254 35.79 -10.10 20.42
C ALA A 254 36.37 -11.35 19.74
N ALA A 255 37.48 -11.19 19.02
CA ALA A 255 38.60 -12.13 18.96
C ALA A 255 39.52 -11.80 17.78
N SER A 256 40.52 -10.96 18.02
CA SER A 256 41.80 -11.09 17.32
C SER A 256 42.94 -10.73 18.28
N GLY A 257 43.66 -11.78 18.68
CA GLY A 257 45.09 -11.74 18.94
C GLY A 257 45.59 -10.93 20.12
N ARG A 258 45.49 -11.49 21.34
CA ARG A 258 46.66 -11.47 22.22
C ARG A 258 47.54 -12.65 21.83
N GLU A 259 48.60 -12.39 21.09
CA GLU A 259 49.71 -13.35 20.96
C GLU A 259 50.98 -12.71 21.50
N SER A 260 51.31 -13.18 22.70
CA SER A 260 52.62 -13.48 23.27
C SER A 260 53.85 -12.94 22.54
N ALA A 261 54.56 -12.03 23.20
CA ALA A 261 55.95 -11.69 22.88
C ALA A 261 56.89 -12.89 23.11
N PRO A 262 57.92 -13.10 22.27
CA PRO A 262 59.12 -13.82 22.66
C PRO A 262 60.18 -12.83 23.18
N ARG A 263 60.76 -13.19 24.33
CA ARG A 263 62.00 -12.60 24.84
C ARG A 263 63.16 -13.03 23.94
N GLU A 264 63.87 -12.08 23.36
CA GLU A 264 65.24 -12.32 22.88
C GLU A 264 66.24 -11.73 23.87
N SER A 265 67.26 -12.55 24.13
CA SER A 265 68.39 -12.29 25.03
C SER A 265 69.58 -11.94 24.14
N ALA A 266 70.21 -10.80 24.41
CA ALA A 266 71.50 -10.44 23.84
C ALA A 266 72.62 -11.33 24.45
N PRO A 267 73.73 -11.49 23.73
CA PRO A 267 74.89 -10.65 24.05
C PRO A 267 75.28 -9.65 22.96
#